data_AF-A0A520Q026-F1
#
_entry.id   AF-A0A520Q026-F1
#
_cell.length_a   1.000
_cell.length_b   1.000
_cell.length_c   1.000
_cell.angle_alpha   90.00
_cell.angle_beta   90.00
_cell.angle_gamma   90.00
#
_symmetry.space_group_name_H-M   'P 1'
#
loop_
_entity.id
_entity.type
_entity.pdbx_description
1 polymer ?
#
loop_
_entity_poly.entity_id
_entity_poly.type
_entity_poly.pdbx_seq_one_letter_code
_entity_poly.pdbx_strand_id
1 'polypeptide(L)' 'MSPLCDRLVVLLSGTVGEEVARDTVQDALSALGRDPRLLDRPAALEVLEHIAQRPGLVGVTARFAKSRLHLG' A
#
# COMPACT_ATOMS: atom_id res chain seq x y z
N MET A 1 -11.92 -5.96 -4.84
CA MET A 1 -10.47 -5.71 -4.80
C MET A 1 -9.75 -7.05 -4.84
N SER A 2 -8.48 -7.09 -5.25
CA SER A 2 -7.67 -8.30 -5.09
C SER A 2 -7.33 -8.53 -3.60
N PRO A 3 -7.09 -9.78 -3.16
CA PRO A 3 -6.68 -10.06 -1.78
C PRO A 3 -5.39 -9.32 -1.36
N LEU A 4 -4.49 -9.06 -2.31
CA LEU A 4 -3.28 -8.28 -2.06
C LEU A 4 -3.59 -6.81 -1.83
N CYS A 5 -4.48 -6.22 -2.62
CA CYS A 5 -4.92 -4.84 -2.40
C CYS A 5 -5.58 -4.67 -1.02
N ASP A 6 -6.45 -5.60 -0.62
CA ASP A 6 -7.04 -5.59 0.73
C ASP A 6 -5.97 -5.70 1.82
N ARG A 7 -4.95 -6.55 1.59
CA ARG A 7 -3.82 -6.69 2.51
C ARG A 7 -2.97 -5.42 2.64
N LEU A 8 -2.78 -4.65 1.56
CA LEU A 8 -2.10 -3.36 1.64
C LEU A 8 -2.85 -2.39 2.57
N VAL A 9 -4.17 -2.31 2.43
CA VAL A 9 -5.02 -1.49 3.29
C VAL A 9 -4.89 -1.92 4.75
N VAL A 10 -4.96 -3.22 5.04
CA VAL A 10 -4.81 -3.76 6.41
C VAL A 10 -3.43 -3.46 7.01
N LEU A 11 -2.37 -3.56 6.21
CA LEU A 11 -1.00 -3.28 6.69
C LEU A 11 -0.81 -1.82 7.08
N LEU A 12 -1.44 -0.90 6.37
CA LEU A 12 -1.35 0.54 6.63
C LEU A 12 -2.33 0.98 7.74
N SER A 13 -3.54 0.43 7.75
CA SER A 13 -4.64 0.89 8.62
C SER A 13 -4.33 0.73 10.10
N GLY A 14 -3.47 -0.22 10.49
CA GLY A 14 -3.02 -0.40 11.86
C GLY A 14 -2.23 0.79 12.45
N THR A 15 -1.84 1.77 11.63
CA THR A 15 -1.14 2.99 12.09
C THR A 15 -1.83 4.26 11.63
N VAL A 16 -2.31 4.32 10.38
CA VAL A 16 -2.90 5.57 9.83
C VAL A 16 -4.43 5.60 9.87
N GLY A 17 -5.08 4.51 10.28
CA GLY A 17 -6.53 4.36 10.19
C GLY A 17 -6.99 3.83 8.84
N GLU A 18 -8.18 3.22 8.81
CA GLU A 18 -8.70 2.50 7.63
C GLU A 18 -9.01 3.42 6.45
N GLU A 19 -9.66 4.55 6.69
CA GLU A 19 -10.02 5.54 5.66
C GLU A 19 -8.75 6.07 4.96
N VAL A 20 -7.80 6.58 5.74
CA VAL A 20 -6.50 7.08 5.21
C VAL A 20 -5.74 5.99 4.47
N ALA A 21 -5.78 4.74 4.95
CA ALA A 21 -5.14 3.62 4.29
C ALA A 21 -5.78 3.31 2.92
N ARG A 22 -7.12 3.28 2.85
CA ARG A 22 -7.85 3.06 1.59
C ARG A 22 -7.54 4.15 0.58
N ASP A 23 -7.65 5.41 0.98
CA ASP A 23 -7.38 6.55 0.11
C ASP A 23 -5.93 6.55 -0.38
N THR A 24 -4.98 6.32 0.52
CA THR A 24 -3.56 6.27 0.17
C THR A 24 -3.24 5.15 -0.82
N VAL A 25 -3.83 3.96 -0.67
CA VAL A 25 -3.64 2.84 -1.60
C VAL A 25 -4.31 3.16 -2.94
N GLN A 26 -5.52 3.69 -2.92
CA GLN A 26 -6.27 4.04 -4.13
C GLN A 26 -5.55 5.12 -4.96
N ASP A 27 -5.04 6.16 -4.30
CA ASP A 27 -4.23 7.21 -4.91
C ASP A 27 -2.98 6.63 -5.58
N ALA A 28 -2.24 5.77 -4.86
CA ALA A 28 -1.00 5.19 -5.36
C ALA A 28 -1.24 4.23 -6.54
N LEU A 29 -2.30 3.41 -6.47
CA LEU A 29 -2.71 2.56 -7.58
C LEU A 29 -3.06 3.39 -8.82
N SER A 30 -3.80 4.48 -8.63
CA SER A 30 -4.18 5.40 -9.71
C SER A 30 -2.95 6.09 -10.32
N ALA A 31 -2.02 6.56 -9.48
CA ALA A 31 -0.79 7.20 -9.92
C ALA A 31 0.15 6.24 -10.69
N LEU A 32 0.12 4.95 -10.36
CA LEU A 32 0.90 3.90 -11.02
C LEU A 32 0.16 3.21 -12.18
N GLY A 33 -1.10 3.59 -12.46
CA GLY A 33 -1.93 2.95 -13.48
C GLY A 33 -2.21 1.46 -13.22
N ARG A 34 -2.29 1.04 -11.96
CA ARG A 34 -2.49 -0.36 -11.56
C ARG A 34 -3.97 -0.64 -11.29
N ASP A 35 -4.49 -1.75 -11.83
CA ASP A 35 -5.85 -2.21 -11.51
C ASP A 35 -5.86 -2.89 -10.13
N PRO A 36 -6.65 -2.41 -9.15
CA PRO A 36 -6.76 -3.01 -7.82
C PRO A 36 -7.18 -4.48 -7.82
N ARG A 37 -7.82 -4.97 -8.88
CA ARG A 37 -8.30 -6.36 -9.03
C ARG A 37 -7.24 -7.32 -9.54
N LEU A 38 -6.19 -6.81 -10.17
CA LEU A 38 -5.13 -7.59 -10.83
C LEU A 38 -3.76 -7.42 -10.16
N LEU A 39 -3.75 -6.97 -8.90
CA LEU A 39 -2.52 -6.69 -8.19
C LEU A 39 -1.78 -7.98 -7.86
N ASP A 40 -0.56 -8.10 -8.36
CA ASP A 40 0.39 -9.15 -7.99
C ASP A 40 1.40 -8.63 -6.95
N ARG A 41 2.27 -9.53 -6.47
CA ARG A 41 3.24 -9.18 -5.41
C ARG A 41 4.24 -8.11 -5.85
N PRO A 42 4.86 -8.19 -7.05
CA PRO A 42 5.72 -7.10 -7.56
C PRO A 42 4.99 -5.75 -7.62
N ALA A 43 3.78 -5.69 -8.18
CA ALA A 43 3.01 -4.45 -8.27
C ALA A 43 2.63 -3.91 -6.88
N ALA A 44 2.29 -4.79 -5.93
CA ALA A 44 2.00 -4.39 -4.55
C ALA A 44 3.22 -3.78 -3.85
N LEU A 45 4.43 -4.28 -4.14
CA LEU A 45 5.68 -3.72 -3.62
C LEU A 45 5.99 -2.34 -4.25
N GLU A 46 5.73 -2.18 -5.54
CA GLU A 46 5.81 -0.89 -6.23
C GLU A 46 4.86 0.15 -5.62
N VAL A 47 3.62 -0.25 -5.31
CA VAL A 47 2.63 0.61 -4.65
C VAL A 47 3.15 1.07 -3.28
N LEU A 48 3.66 0.15 -2.46
CA LEU A 48 4.22 0.50 -1.16
C LEU A 48 5.47 1.38 -1.27
N GLU A 49 6.32 1.16 -2.29
CA GLU A 49 7.48 2.02 -2.55
C GLU A 49 7.06 3.44 -2.92
N HIS A 50 6.04 3.58 -3.77
CA HIS A 50 5.50 4.88 -4.13
C HIS A 50 4.93 5.60 -2.90
N ILE A 51 4.15 4.92 -2.06
CA ILE A 51 3.60 5.49 -0.82
C ILE A 51 4.73 5.88 0.15
N ALA A 52 5.81 5.08 0.21
CA ALA A 52 6.96 5.35 1.06
C ALA A 52 7.72 6.65 0.71
N GLN A 53 7.48 7.25 -0.46
CA GLN A 53 8.02 8.56 -0.81
C GLN A 53 7.28 9.72 -0.14
N ARG A 54 6.05 9.49 0.38
CA ARG A 54 5.30 10.52 1.09
C ARG A 54 6.00 10.88 2.42
N PRO A 55 6.10 12.17 2.79
CA PRO A 55 6.63 12.55 4.09
C PRO A 55 5.68 12.13 5.23
N GLY A 56 6.23 12.03 6.45
CA GLY A 56 5.46 11.78 7.66
C GLY A 56 5.01 10.33 7.85
N LEU A 57 3.95 10.16 8.65
CA LEU A 57 3.53 8.86 9.19
C LEU A 57 3.15 7.85 8.11
N VAL A 58 2.51 8.31 7.02
CA VAL A 58 2.07 7.46 5.90
C VAL A 58 3.27 6.78 5.22
N GLY A 59 4.30 7.56 4.85
CA GLY A 59 5.47 6.99 4.19
C GLY A 59 6.30 6.09 5.10
N VAL A 60 6.45 6.45 6.38
CA VAL A 60 7.10 5.58 7.38
C VAL A 60 6.36 4.25 7.50
N THR A 61 5.03 4.28 7.62
CA THR A 61 4.20 3.07 7.72
C THR A 61 4.33 2.18 6.48
N ALA A 62 4.37 2.78 5.28
CA ALA A 62 4.56 2.04 4.04
C ALA A 62 5.91 1.31 3.94
N ARG A 63 7.00 1.90 4.46
CA ARG A 63 8.31 1.22 4.53
C ARG A 63 8.24 -0.04 5.41
N PHE A 64 7.55 0.03 6.56
CA PHE A 64 7.33 -1.14 7.41
C PHE A 64 6.43 -2.18 6.75
N ALA A 65 5.34 -1.74 6.11
CA ALA A 65 4.45 -2.63 5.35
C ALA A 65 5.22 -3.36 4.23
N LYS A 66 6.12 -2.67 3.52
CA LYS A 66 6.98 -3.24 2.47
C LYS A 66 7.88 -4.35 3.01
N SER A 67 8.49 -4.15 4.18
CA SER A 67 9.30 -5.18 4.84
C SER A 67 8.45 -6.40 5.21
N ARG A 68 7.24 -6.20 5.75
CA ARG A 68 6.31 -7.30 6.09
C ARG A 68 5.84 -8.06 4.85
N LEU A 69 5.59 -7.37 3.74
CA LEU A 69 5.16 -7.99 2.49
C LEU A 69 6.31 -8.72 1.78
N HIS A 70 7.55 -8.27 1.91
CA HIS A 70 8.73 -8.94 1.36
C HIS A 70 9.11 -10.22 2.10
N LEU A 71 8.94 -10.23 3.43
CA LEU A 71 9.37 -11.33 4.31
C LEU A 71 8.31 -12.42 4.53
N GLY A 72 7.05 -12.14 4.18
CA GLY A 72 5.95 -13.12 4.18
C GLY A 72 5.62 -13.62 2.78
#